data_AF-A0A7V6SSX3-F1
#
_entry.id   AF-A0A7V6SSX3-F1
#
_cell.length_a   1.000
_cell.length_b   1.000
_cell.length_c   1.000
_cell.angle_alpha   90.00
_cell.angle_beta   90.00
_cell.angle_gamma   90.00
#
_symmetry.space_group_name_H-M   'P 1'
#
loop_
_entity.id
_entity.type
_entity.pdbx_description
1 polymer ?
#
loop_
_entity_poly.entity_id
_entity_poly.type
_entity_poly.pdbx_seq_one_letter_code
_entity_poly.pdbx_strand_id
1 'polypeptide(L)'
;MNKIRVLNSAVIAEHFNMADAIEAVEKAYVLHAQKQVSLFDTVFYEFEPGAADMDIKSGTVDKEGIFGMKLMSWFSKNEEKELNSLMGNIMLYSRETGAPIALLDGASITGLRTGAAGGLGAKYLAREGAEELLLIGTGNQAPYQLASALIQLKTIRRVTVCNALNFDWARSFVETIKKRLEKDFLSVLDQDTPAYEALKEKLAIDIVAEEDIEKAVRRADVILTATPSKEAMIRKEWVKKGAHLSC
;
A
#
# COMPACT_ATOMS: atom_id res chain seq x y z
N MET A 1 13.64 -8.24 -34.06
CA MET A 1 14.38 -7.78 -32.85
C MET A 1 13.39 -7.63 -31.73
N ASN A 2 13.62 -8.29 -30.59
CA ASN A 2 12.75 -8.14 -29.43
C ASN A 2 13.01 -6.78 -28.75
N LYS A 3 11.95 -6.02 -28.41
CA LYS A 3 12.06 -4.70 -27.77
C LYS A 3 11.57 -4.79 -26.33
N ILE A 4 12.39 -4.36 -25.37
CA ILE A 4 12.03 -4.30 -23.95
C ILE A 4 11.69 -2.85 -23.59
N ARG A 5 10.55 -2.63 -22.93
CA ARG A 5 10.18 -1.32 -22.39
C ARG A 5 10.82 -1.12 -21.02
N VAL A 6 11.41 0.04 -20.78
CA VAL A 6 11.97 0.39 -19.45
C VAL A 6 11.16 1.54 -18.89
N LEU A 7 10.46 1.32 -17.77
CA LEU A 7 9.59 2.29 -17.13
C LEU A 7 10.16 2.64 -15.76
N ASN A 8 10.70 3.85 -15.63
CA ASN A 8 11.17 4.35 -14.34
C ASN A 8 10.00 4.87 -13.49
N SER A 9 10.29 5.29 -12.26
CA SER A 9 9.29 5.81 -11.32
C SER A 9 8.53 7.04 -11.84
N ALA A 10 9.17 7.92 -12.61
CA ALA A 10 8.52 9.11 -13.18
C ALA A 10 7.46 8.72 -14.22
N VAL A 11 7.80 7.83 -15.15
CA VAL A 11 6.86 7.33 -16.16
C VAL A 11 5.72 6.56 -15.52
N ILE A 12 5.98 5.80 -14.46
CA ILE A 12 4.93 5.11 -13.69
C ILE A 12 3.98 6.12 -13.04
N ALA A 13 4.51 7.18 -12.40
CA ALA A 13 3.71 8.19 -11.73
C ALA A 13 2.77 8.96 -12.68
N GLU A 14 3.14 9.09 -13.96
CA GLU A 14 2.32 9.74 -15.00
C GLU A 14 1.19 8.86 -15.54
N HIS A 15 1.29 7.53 -15.39
CA HIS A 15 0.42 6.58 -16.09
C HIS A 15 -0.25 5.54 -15.20
N PHE A 16 0.09 5.48 -13.92
CA PHE A 16 -0.44 4.49 -13.00
C PHE A 16 -0.61 5.09 -11.61
N ASN A 17 -1.87 5.39 -11.27
CA ASN A 17 -2.25 6.03 -10.02
C ASN A 17 -2.88 5.04 -9.03
N MET A 18 -3.38 5.54 -7.90
CA MET A 18 -3.99 4.70 -6.86
C MET A 18 -5.30 4.05 -7.30
N ALA A 19 -6.10 4.69 -8.15
CA ALA A 19 -7.33 4.10 -8.66
C ALA A 19 -7.03 2.91 -9.58
N ASP A 20 -6.04 3.06 -10.48
CA ASP A 20 -5.58 1.97 -11.35
C ASP A 20 -5.05 0.79 -10.53
N ALA A 21 -4.31 1.08 -9.44
CA ALA A 21 -3.80 0.06 -8.54
C ALA A 21 -4.93 -0.67 -7.79
N ILE A 22 -5.97 0.04 -7.35
CA ILE A 22 -7.14 -0.57 -6.72
C ILE A 22 -7.82 -1.53 -7.69
N GLU A 23 -8.09 -1.09 -8.92
CA GLU A 23 -8.73 -1.92 -9.95
C GLU A 23 -7.87 -3.15 -10.29
N ALA A 24 -6.57 -2.93 -10.54
CA ALA A 24 -5.64 -4.00 -10.92
C ALA A 24 -5.50 -5.05 -9.81
N VAL A 25 -5.40 -4.63 -8.54
CA VAL A 25 -5.30 -5.55 -7.41
C VAL A 25 -6.62 -6.28 -7.18
N GLU A 26 -7.77 -5.61 -7.29
CA GLU A 26 -9.09 -6.24 -7.19
C GLU A 26 -9.26 -7.32 -8.28
N LYS A 27 -8.92 -7.00 -9.54
CA LYS A 27 -8.89 -7.96 -10.65
C LYS A 27 -7.94 -9.12 -10.37
N ALA A 28 -6.76 -8.88 -9.81
CA ALA A 28 -5.81 -9.94 -9.47
C ALA A 28 -6.37 -10.91 -8.41
N TYR A 29 -7.07 -10.41 -7.38
CA TYR A 29 -7.75 -11.25 -6.40
C TYR A 29 -8.84 -12.12 -7.05
N VAL A 30 -9.64 -11.56 -7.96
CA VAL A 30 -10.67 -12.30 -8.70
C VAL A 30 -10.04 -13.41 -9.55
N LEU A 31 -8.98 -13.10 -10.31
CA LEU A 31 -8.28 -14.08 -11.14
C LEU A 31 -7.64 -15.19 -10.29
N HIS A 32 -7.05 -14.84 -9.15
CA HIS A 32 -6.51 -15.82 -8.21
C HIS A 32 -7.60 -16.74 -7.66
N ALA A 33 -8.74 -16.21 -7.25
CA ALA A 33 -9.89 -17.01 -6.79
C ALA A 33 -10.42 -17.96 -7.89
N GLN A 34 -10.30 -17.56 -9.16
CA GLN A 34 -10.67 -18.35 -10.33
C GLN A 34 -9.57 -19.33 -10.79
N LYS A 35 -8.45 -19.45 -10.05
CA LYS A 35 -7.28 -20.28 -10.41
C LYS A 35 -6.68 -19.93 -11.77
N GLN A 36 -6.76 -18.66 -12.17
CA GLN A 36 -6.16 -18.10 -13.40
C GLN A 36 -4.78 -17.46 -13.15
N VAL A 37 -4.24 -17.68 -11.94
CA VAL A 37 -2.95 -17.18 -11.50
C VAL A 37 -2.22 -18.33 -10.84
N SER A 38 -0.93 -18.49 -11.15
CA SER A 38 -0.03 -19.35 -10.39
C SER A 38 1.05 -18.50 -9.74
N LEU A 39 1.22 -18.64 -8.43
CA LEU A 39 2.33 -18.04 -7.68
C LEU A 39 3.45 -19.07 -7.58
N PHE A 40 4.68 -18.65 -7.83
CA PHE A 40 5.85 -19.50 -7.67
C PHE A 40 6.47 -19.30 -6.29
N ASP A 41 7.40 -20.17 -5.93
CA ASP A 41 8.08 -20.10 -4.64
C ASP A 41 8.80 -18.77 -4.48
N THR A 42 8.63 -18.16 -3.30
CA THR A 42 9.33 -16.92 -2.96
C THR A 42 10.78 -17.24 -2.62
N VAL A 43 11.72 -16.57 -3.27
CA VAL A 43 13.12 -16.55 -2.83
C VAL A 43 13.27 -15.41 -1.83
N PHE A 44 13.83 -15.69 -0.66
CA PHE A 44 14.10 -14.70 0.37
C PHE A 44 15.50 -14.90 0.92
N TYR A 45 16.20 -13.80 1.17
CA TYR A 45 17.52 -13.83 1.77
C TYR A 45 17.73 -12.60 2.66
N GLU A 46 18.17 -12.82 3.91
CA GLU A 46 18.61 -11.75 4.81
C GLU A 46 20.13 -11.58 4.69
N PHE A 47 20.58 -10.39 4.30
CA PHE A 47 21.99 -10.02 4.34
C PHE A 47 22.43 -9.63 5.75
N GLU A 48 21.57 -8.90 6.47
CA GLU A 48 21.75 -8.51 7.87
C GLU A 48 20.40 -8.72 8.58
N PRO A 49 20.28 -9.68 9.52
CA PRO A 49 19.01 -10.02 10.14
C PRO A 49 18.26 -8.80 10.69
N GLY A 50 17.06 -8.54 10.16
CA GLY A 50 16.23 -7.39 10.54
C GLY A 50 16.71 -6.00 10.10
N ALA A 51 17.74 -5.89 9.28
CA ALA A 51 18.25 -4.61 8.78
C ALA A 51 18.45 -4.57 7.27
N ALA A 52 18.73 -5.71 6.63
CA ALA A 52 18.91 -5.78 5.19
C ALA A 52 18.47 -7.13 4.63
N ASP A 53 17.51 -7.13 3.71
CA ASP A 53 16.96 -8.32 3.08
C ASP A 53 16.60 -8.10 1.60
N MET A 54 16.30 -9.21 0.92
CA MET A 54 15.72 -9.21 -0.42
C MET A 54 14.69 -10.32 -0.58
N ASP A 55 13.71 -10.07 -1.44
CA ASP A 55 12.74 -11.05 -1.90
C ASP A 55 12.59 -11.06 -3.42
N ILE A 56 12.47 -12.25 -4.00
CA ILE A 56 11.99 -12.47 -5.37
C ILE A 56 10.62 -13.12 -5.28
N LYS A 57 9.60 -12.39 -5.74
CA LYS A 57 8.23 -12.89 -5.88
C LYS A 57 7.89 -13.00 -7.35
N SER A 58 7.49 -14.18 -7.77
CA SER A 58 7.22 -14.49 -9.17
C SER A 58 5.92 -15.26 -9.35
N GLY A 59 5.40 -15.21 -10.57
CA GLY A 59 4.17 -15.88 -10.91
C GLY A 59 3.73 -15.60 -12.33
N THR A 60 2.55 -16.10 -12.68
CA THR A 60 1.94 -15.94 -13.99
C THR A 60 0.46 -15.66 -13.87
N VAL A 61 -0.05 -14.85 -14.80
CA VAL A 61 -1.46 -14.57 -14.97
C VAL A 61 -1.86 -15.11 -16.34
N ASP A 62 -2.38 -16.33 -16.36
CA ASP A 62 -2.62 -17.15 -17.56
C ASP A 62 -3.46 -16.39 -18.59
N LYS A 63 -4.57 -15.81 -18.11
CA LYS A 63 -5.54 -15.07 -18.94
C LYS A 63 -4.96 -13.80 -19.57
N GLU A 64 -3.97 -13.19 -18.94
CA GLU A 64 -3.30 -11.98 -19.45
C GLU A 64 -2.07 -12.33 -20.31
N GLY A 65 -1.73 -13.61 -20.48
CA GLY A 65 -0.63 -14.04 -21.33
C GLY A 65 0.75 -13.59 -20.83
N ILE A 66 0.91 -13.35 -19.52
CA ILE A 66 2.15 -12.85 -18.93
C ILE A 66 2.65 -13.73 -17.78
N PHE A 67 3.96 -13.78 -17.62
CA PHE A 67 4.61 -14.19 -16.38
C PHE A 67 5.71 -13.20 -16.03
N GLY A 68 6.16 -13.20 -14.78
CA GLY A 68 7.16 -12.24 -14.36
C GLY A 68 7.64 -12.45 -12.94
N MET A 69 8.49 -11.53 -12.53
CA MET A 69 9.03 -11.49 -11.18
C MET A 69 9.21 -10.06 -10.72
N LYS A 70 9.14 -9.87 -9.41
CA LYS A 70 9.58 -8.69 -8.71
C LYS A 70 10.74 -9.06 -7.82
N LEU A 71 11.86 -8.36 -7.95
CA LEU A 71 12.95 -8.39 -6.98
C LEU A 71 12.90 -7.09 -6.20
N MET A 72 12.71 -7.17 -4.89
CA MET A 72 12.85 -6.03 -3.99
C MET A 72 13.99 -6.30 -3.00
N SER A 73 14.66 -5.23 -2.60
CA SER A 73 15.57 -5.21 -1.47
C SER A 73 15.14 -4.13 -0.49
N TRP A 74 15.19 -4.46 0.80
CA TRP A 74 14.94 -3.52 1.87
C TRP A 74 16.19 -3.38 2.75
N PHE A 75 16.64 -2.14 2.96
CA PHE A 75 17.86 -1.80 3.69
C PHE A 75 17.55 -0.63 4.63
N SER A 76 17.48 -0.88 5.93
CA SER A 76 17.04 0.10 6.93
C SER A 76 17.94 1.34 7.04
N LYS A 77 19.25 1.17 6.82
CA LYS A 77 20.26 2.23 6.92
C LYS A 77 20.44 3.05 5.63
N ASN A 78 19.58 2.87 4.62
CA ASN A 78 19.69 3.63 3.37
C ASN A 78 19.31 5.11 3.54
N GLU A 79 18.41 5.42 4.48
CA GLU A 79 18.02 6.81 4.78
C GLU A 79 19.22 7.64 5.25
N GLU A 80 20.17 7.05 5.99
CA GLU A 80 21.43 7.69 6.39
C GLU A 80 22.34 8.05 5.20
N LYS A 81 22.08 7.43 4.05
CA LYS A 81 22.82 7.63 2.79
C LYS A 81 22.02 8.43 1.77
N GLU A 82 20.91 9.05 2.19
CA GLU A 82 19.98 9.77 1.30
C GLU A 82 19.39 8.88 0.19
N LEU A 83 19.25 7.58 0.47
CA LEU A 83 18.66 6.60 -0.45
C LEU A 83 17.32 6.06 0.10
N ASN A 84 16.48 5.57 -0.82
CA ASN A 84 15.26 4.87 -0.43
C ASN A 84 15.59 3.54 0.26
N SER A 85 14.91 3.28 1.38
CA SER A 85 15.04 2.02 2.13
C SER A 85 14.49 0.80 1.38
N LEU A 86 13.62 1.00 0.39
CA LEU A 86 13.07 -0.08 -0.44
C LEU A 86 13.37 0.23 -1.92
N MET A 87 14.06 -0.69 -2.60
CA MET A 87 14.44 -0.55 -4.00
C MET A 87 14.22 -1.87 -4.74
N GLY A 88 14.07 -1.83 -6.05
CA GLY A 88 13.87 -3.06 -6.81
C GLY A 88 13.24 -2.83 -8.17
N ASN A 89 13.00 -3.92 -8.88
CA ASN A 89 12.41 -3.90 -10.20
C ASN A 89 11.39 -5.02 -10.40
N ILE A 90 10.51 -4.81 -11.38
CA ILE A 90 9.57 -5.80 -11.87
C ILE A 90 9.94 -6.12 -13.31
N MET A 91 10.06 -7.40 -13.63
CA MET A 91 10.28 -7.89 -14.99
C MET A 91 9.05 -8.66 -15.48
N LEU A 92 8.56 -8.32 -16.67
CA LEU A 92 7.44 -8.96 -17.32
C LEU A 92 7.89 -9.65 -18.61
N TYR A 93 7.33 -10.83 -18.87
CA TYR A 93 7.61 -11.68 -20.02
C TYR A 93 6.31 -12.16 -20.66
N SER A 94 6.35 -12.36 -21.97
CA SER A 94 5.29 -13.01 -22.73
C SER A 94 5.25 -14.49 -22.36
N ARG A 95 4.09 -14.97 -21.93
CA ARG A 95 3.87 -16.39 -21.66
C ARG A 95 3.87 -17.25 -22.93
N GLU A 96 3.50 -16.66 -24.07
CA GLU A 96 3.45 -17.35 -25.36
C GLU A 96 4.87 -17.63 -25.91
N THR A 97 5.78 -16.65 -25.77
CA THR A 97 7.08 -16.69 -26.47
C THR A 97 8.29 -16.70 -25.53
N GLY A 98 8.10 -16.44 -24.24
CA GLY A 98 9.19 -16.19 -23.30
C GLY A 98 9.91 -14.86 -23.49
N ALA A 99 9.48 -14.04 -24.45
CA ALA A 99 10.13 -12.76 -24.77
C ALA A 99 9.94 -11.74 -23.63
N PRO A 100 11.01 -11.06 -23.17
CA PRO A 100 10.86 -9.95 -22.22
C PRO A 100 10.03 -8.82 -22.82
N ILE A 101 9.09 -8.32 -22.03
CA ILE A 101 8.14 -7.25 -22.37
C ILE A 101 8.61 -5.93 -21.74
N ALA A 102 8.88 -5.94 -20.43
CA ALA A 102 9.17 -4.71 -19.70
C ALA A 102 10.03 -4.94 -18.45
N LEU A 103 10.80 -3.91 -18.10
CA LEU A 103 11.46 -3.71 -16.82
C LEU A 103 10.88 -2.43 -16.19
N LEU A 104 10.33 -2.53 -14.99
CA LEU A 104 9.65 -1.44 -14.30
C LEU A 104 10.30 -1.15 -12.95
N ASP A 105 10.25 0.10 -12.50
CA ASP A 105 10.57 0.45 -11.11
C ASP A 105 9.61 -0.26 -10.14
N GLY A 106 10.18 -1.05 -9.24
CA GLY A 106 9.41 -1.90 -8.33
C GLY A 106 8.94 -1.19 -7.06
N ALA A 107 9.60 -0.10 -6.66
CA ALA A 107 9.30 0.61 -5.42
C ALA A 107 7.99 1.42 -5.56
N SER A 108 7.85 2.18 -6.65
CA SER A 108 6.63 2.94 -6.96
C SER A 108 5.40 2.05 -7.04
N ILE A 109 5.49 0.93 -7.77
CA ILE A 109 4.38 -0.04 -7.88
C ILE A 109 4.12 -0.71 -6.53
N THR A 110 5.16 -1.01 -5.74
CA THR A 110 5.00 -1.63 -4.43
C THR A 110 4.21 -0.74 -3.47
N GLY A 111 4.45 0.56 -3.43
CA GLY A 111 3.64 1.50 -2.63
C GLY A 111 2.15 1.42 -3.01
N LEU A 112 1.85 1.63 -4.29
CA LEU A 112 0.48 1.66 -4.81
C LEU A 112 -0.27 0.34 -4.55
N ARG A 113 0.30 -0.79 -4.97
CA ARG A 113 -0.38 -2.09 -4.86
C ARG A 113 -0.53 -2.57 -3.41
N THR A 114 0.38 -2.20 -2.51
CA THR A 114 0.29 -2.59 -1.10
C THR A 114 -0.79 -1.78 -0.39
N GLY A 115 -0.88 -0.47 -0.67
CA GLY A 115 -2.00 0.37 -0.23
C GLY A 115 -3.34 -0.13 -0.76
N ALA A 116 -3.42 -0.43 -2.07
CA ALA A 116 -4.60 -0.99 -2.71
C ALA A 116 -5.11 -2.27 -2.03
N ALA A 117 -4.22 -3.22 -1.74
CA ALA A 117 -4.57 -4.45 -1.05
C ALA A 117 -5.14 -4.20 0.36
N GLY A 118 -4.51 -3.30 1.14
CA GLY A 118 -4.98 -2.95 2.48
C GLY A 118 -6.35 -2.26 2.47
N GLY A 119 -6.57 -1.33 1.53
CA GLY A 119 -7.85 -0.66 1.32
C GLY A 119 -8.95 -1.60 0.83
N LEU A 120 -8.64 -2.54 -0.07
CA LEU A 120 -9.59 -3.55 -0.55
C LEU A 120 -10.00 -4.50 0.58
N GLY A 121 -9.04 -4.94 1.41
CA GLY A 121 -9.35 -5.72 2.61
C GLY A 121 -10.40 -5.02 3.48
N ALA A 122 -10.21 -3.73 3.74
CA ALA A 122 -11.19 -2.94 4.50
C ALA A 122 -12.51 -2.76 3.74
N LYS A 123 -12.51 -2.51 2.43
CA LYS A 123 -13.72 -2.35 1.59
C LYS A 123 -14.66 -3.56 1.71
N TYR A 124 -14.11 -4.77 1.72
CA TYR A 124 -14.91 -6.00 1.72
C TYR A 124 -15.18 -6.59 3.10
N LEU A 125 -14.34 -6.31 4.10
CA LEU A 125 -14.40 -6.98 5.41
C LEU A 125 -14.76 -6.07 6.58
N ALA A 126 -14.62 -4.75 6.44
CA ALA A 126 -15.10 -3.83 7.46
C ALA A 126 -16.62 -3.83 7.52
N ARG A 127 -17.17 -3.64 8.73
CA ARG A 127 -18.61 -3.50 8.93
C ARG A 127 -19.17 -2.33 8.10
N GLU A 128 -20.41 -2.49 7.61
CA GLU A 128 -21.15 -1.36 7.05
C GLU A 128 -21.25 -0.22 8.08
N GLY A 129 -21.06 1.03 7.63
CA GLY A 129 -21.06 2.20 8.51
C GLY A 129 -19.84 2.33 9.42
N ALA A 130 -18.68 1.78 9.04
CA ALA A 130 -17.42 2.08 9.71
C ALA A 130 -17.05 3.57 9.50
N GLU A 131 -16.81 4.32 10.57
CA GLU A 131 -16.59 5.78 10.51
C GLU A 131 -15.20 6.19 11.02
N GLU A 132 -14.60 5.38 11.90
CA GLU A 132 -13.32 5.67 12.54
C GLU A 132 -12.21 4.80 11.95
N LEU A 133 -11.27 5.44 11.24
CA LEU A 133 -10.05 4.79 10.75
C LEU A 133 -8.88 5.10 11.68
N LEU A 134 -8.12 4.08 12.03
CA LEU A 134 -6.84 4.18 12.71
C LEU A 134 -5.72 3.73 11.77
N LEU A 135 -4.71 4.59 11.61
CA LEU A 135 -3.46 4.28 10.93
C LEU A 135 -2.34 4.22 11.96
N ILE A 136 -1.70 3.06 12.07
CA ILE A 136 -0.57 2.85 12.98
C ILE A 136 0.72 2.68 12.18
N GLY A 137 1.64 3.62 12.35
CA GLY A 137 2.88 3.72 11.58
C GLY A 137 2.81 4.85 10.56
N THR A 138 3.90 5.60 10.46
CA THR A 138 4.00 6.83 9.64
C THR A 138 5.11 6.73 8.58
N GLY A 139 5.55 5.51 8.26
CA GLY A 139 6.59 5.26 7.27
C GLY A 139 6.08 5.30 5.83
N ASN A 140 6.92 4.83 4.89
CA ASN A 140 6.68 4.96 3.45
C ASN A 140 5.36 4.37 2.94
N GLN A 141 4.81 3.34 3.58
CA GLN A 141 3.54 2.73 3.18
C GLN A 141 2.30 3.47 3.70
N ALA A 142 2.44 4.26 4.78
CA ALA A 142 1.32 4.90 5.46
C ALA A 142 0.47 5.82 4.54
N PRO A 143 1.07 6.65 3.65
CA PRO A 143 0.28 7.46 2.71
C PRO A 143 -0.51 6.63 1.70
N TYR A 144 0.06 5.52 1.20
CA TYR A 144 -0.61 4.66 0.23
C TYR A 144 -1.79 3.91 0.86
N GLN A 145 -1.60 3.39 2.07
CA GLN A 145 -2.66 2.77 2.87
C GLN A 145 -3.81 3.76 3.10
N LEU A 146 -3.48 4.98 3.53
CA LEU A 146 -4.46 6.02 3.78
C LEU A 146 -5.19 6.46 2.50
N ALA A 147 -4.47 6.75 1.42
CA ALA A 147 -5.07 7.16 0.15
C ALA A 147 -6.05 6.11 -0.37
N SER A 148 -5.65 4.84 -0.37
CA SER A 148 -6.52 3.75 -0.82
C SER A 148 -7.75 3.60 0.07
N ALA A 149 -7.58 3.65 1.40
CA ALA A 149 -8.70 3.55 2.32
C ALA A 149 -9.68 4.72 2.18
N LEU A 150 -9.20 5.96 2.00
CA LEU A 150 -10.06 7.12 1.81
C LEU A 150 -10.83 7.07 0.47
N ILE A 151 -10.22 6.55 -0.59
CA ILE A 151 -10.91 6.33 -1.88
C ILE A 151 -12.02 5.28 -1.74
N GLN A 152 -11.76 4.19 -1.02
CA GLN A 152 -12.66 3.03 -1.00
C GLN A 152 -13.73 3.07 0.11
N LEU A 153 -13.42 3.68 1.26
CA LEU A 153 -14.27 3.65 2.46
C LEU A 153 -15.09 4.94 2.58
N LYS A 154 -16.24 4.95 1.92
CA LYS A 154 -17.13 6.13 1.83
C LYS A 154 -17.66 6.62 3.19
N THR A 155 -17.76 5.75 4.18
CA THR A 155 -18.34 6.07 5.49
C THR A 155 -17.32 6.65 6.48
N ILE A 156 -16.02 6.59 6.20
CA ILE A 156 -15.01 7.15 7.11
C ILE A 156 -15.24 8.65 7.27
N ARG A 157 -15.25 9.11 8.53
CA ARG A 157 -15.45 10.52 8.94
C ARG A 157 -14.31 11.05 9.78
N ARG A 158 -13.43 10.19 10.31
CA ARG A 158 -12.27 10.58 11.11
C ARG A 158 -11.12 9.61 10.93
N VAL A 159 -9.90 10.15 10.87
CA VAL A 159 -8.66 9.38 10.85
C VAL A 159 -7.83 9.70 12.08
N THR A 160 -7.45 8.67 12.82
CA THR A 160 -6.48 8.76 13.91
C THR A 160 -5.15 8.19 13.44
N VAL A 161 -4.05 8.87 13.70
CA VAL A 161 -2.70 8.41 13.38
C VAL A 161 -1.92 8.19 14.67
N CYS A 162 -1.32 7.03 14.80
CA CYS A 162 -0.42 6.71 15.89
C CYS A 162 0.94 6.28 15.34
N ASN A 163 1.99 6.51 16.12
CA ASN A 163 3.29 5.91 15.90
C ASN A 163 3.80 5.31 17.22
N ALA A 164 4.12 4.02 17.20
CA ALA A 164 4.51 3.25 18.38
C ALA A 164 5.76 3.78 19.10
N LEU A 165 6.68 4.33 18.32
CA LEU A 165 8.02 4.65 18.79
C LEU A 165 8.13 6.12 19.18
N ASN A 166 7.40 7.00 18.48
CA ASN A 166 7.55 8.43 18.66
C ASN A 166 6.27 9.18 18.27
N PHE A 167 5.60 9.78 19.25
CA PHE A 167 4.40 10.58 19.02
C PHE A 167 4.64 11.79 18.10
N ASP A 168 5.84 12.39 18.11
CA ASP A 168 6.17 13.52 17.23
C ASP A 168 6.18 13.13 15.75
N TRP A 169 6.50 11.87 15.45
CA TRP A 169 6.37 11.37 14.08
C TRP A 169 4.91 11.28 13.64
N ALA A 170 3.99 10.92 14.54
CA ALA A 170 2.55 10.99 14.28
C ALA A 170 2.09 12.43 14.06
N ARG A 171 2.53 13.38 14.90
CA ARG A 171 2.21 14.82 14.73
C ARG A 171 2.70 15.36 13.40
N SER A 172 3.98 15.15 13.06
CA SER A 172 4.57 15.60 11.81
C SER A 172 3.91 14.97 10.57
N PHE A 173 3.56 13.68 10.65
CA PHE A 173 2.80 13.02 9.59
C PHE A 173 1.45 13.70 9.38
N VAL A 174 0.70 13.96 10.45
CA VAL A 174 -0.63 14.60 10.36
C VAL A 174 -0.55 16.03 9.78
N GLU A 175 0.49 16.79 10.11
CA GLU A 175 0.72 18.14 9.57
C GLU A 175 0.96 18.15 8.06
N THR A 176 1.51 17.07 7.51
CA THR A 176 1.99 17.00 6.12
C THR A 176 1.12 16.13 5.22
N ILE A 177 0.39 15.16 5.78
CA ILE A 177 -0.27 14.12 5.00
C ILE A 177 -1.37 14.65 4.07
N LYS A 178 -2.13 15.68 4.46
CA LYS A 178 -3.17 16.25 3.58
C LYS A 178 -2.57 16.83 2.30
N LYS A 179 -1.50 17.62 2.41
CA LYS A 179 -0.76 18.17 1.26
C LYS A 179 -0.20 17.06 0.39
N ARG A 180 0.27 15.97 1.02
CA ARG A 180 0.78 14.81 0.30
C ARG A 180 -0.32 14.05 -0.43
N LEU A 181 -1.48 13.86 0.20
CA LEU A 181 -2.67 13.26 -0.43
C LEU A 181 -3.12 14.08 -1.64
N GLU A 182 -3.16 15.40 -1.52
CA GLU A 182 -3.46 16.31 -2.63
C GLU A 182 -2.46 16.17 -3.78
N LYS A 183 -1.17 16.30 -3.46
CA LYS A 183 -0.11 16.32 -4.46
C LYS A 183 0.11 14.95 -5.11
N ASP A 184 0.32 13.91 -4.32
CA ASP A 184 0.82 12.62 -4.82
C ASP A 184 -0.32 11.69 -5.28
N PHE A 185 -1.57 11.95 -4.86
CA PHE A 185 -2.70 11.05 -5.13
C PHE A 185 -3.87 11.74 -5.80
N LEU A 186 -4.34 12.89 -5.31
CA LEU A 186 -5.50 13.55 -5.90
C LEU A 186 -5.16 14.21 -7.25
N SER A 187 -4.00 14.87 -7.35
CA SER A 187 -3.63 15.65 -8.56
C SER A 187 -3.40 14.79 -9.81
N VAL A 188 -3.15 13.50 -9.63
CA VAL A 188 -2.89 12.52 -10.70
C VAL A 188 -4.14 11.70 -11.06
N LEU A 189 -5.28 11.98 -10.41
CA LEU A 189 -6.57 11.37 -10.75
C LEU A 189 -7.34 12.25 -11.74
N ASP A 190 -8.04 11.61 -12.67
CA ASP A 190 -8.97 12.27 -13.56
C ASP A 190 -10.16 12.85 -12.77
N GLN A 191 -10.47 14.13 -12.99
CA GLN A 191 -11.44 14.90 -12.17
C GLN A 191 -12.87 14.34 -12.21
N ASP A 192 -13.25 13.66 -13.30
CA ASP A 192 -14.59 13.11 -13.50
C ASP A 192 -14.73 11.67 -12.98
N THR A 193 -13.79 11.20 -12.15
CA THR A 193 -13.82 9.82 -11.62
C THR A 193 -14.39 9.75 -10.21
N PRO A 194 -15.07 8.63 -9.85
CA PRO A 194 -15.51 8.39 -8.48
C PRO A 194 -14.37 8.41 -7.46
N ALA A 195 -13.15 8.04 -7.87
CA ALA A 195 -11.97 8.05 -7.00
C ALA A 195 -11.53 9.47 -6.67
N TYR A 196 -11.53 10.38 -7.66
CA TYR A 196 -11.22 11.79 -7.43
C TYR A 196 -12.22 12.44 -6.47
N GLU A 197 -13.52 12.27 -6.72
CA GLU A 197 -14.56 12.85 -5.86
C GLU A 197 -14.51 12.28 -4.43
N ALA A 198 -14.30 10.96 -4.30
CA ALA A 198 -14.12 10.34 -2.99
C ALA A 198 -12.92 10.94 -2.25
N LEU A 199 -11.73 10.95 -2.84
CA LEU A 199 -10.54 11.46 -2.16
C LEU A 199 -10.66 12.95 -1.85
N LYS A 200 -11.21 13.75 -2.76
CA LYS A 200 -11.46 15.19 -2.59
C LYS A 200 -12.37 15.47 -1.40
N GLU A 201 -13.50 14.75 -1.28
CA GLU A 201 -14.37 14.87 -0.10
C GLU A 201 -13.61 14.51 1.18
N LYS A 202 -12.79 13.45 1.14
CA LYS A 202 -12.05 12.95 2.32
C LYS A 202 -10.92 13.86 2.77
N LEU A 203 -10.42 14.78 1.95
CA LEU A 203 -9.43 15.78 2.40
C LEU A 203 -9.98 16.73 3.46
N ALA A 204 -11.30 16.92 3.51
CA ALA A 204 -11.97 17.73 4.52
C ALA A 204 -12.05 17.05 5.90
N ILE A 205 -11.81 15.73 5.98
CA ILE A 205 -11.91 14.98 7.24
C ILE A 205 -10.81 15.37 8.23
N ASP A 206 -11.14 15.29 9.51
CA ASP A 206 -10.18 15.40 10.60
C ASP A 206 -9.21 14.21 10.60
N ILE A 207 -7.94 14.50 10.37
CA ILE A 207 -6.81 13.59 10.55
C ILE A 207 -6.06 14.10 11.78
N VAL A 208 -5.96 13.29 12.81
CA VAL A 208 -5.37 13.73 14.09
C VAL A 208 -4.40 12.72 14.66
N ALA A 209 -3.37 13.20 15.32
CA ALA A 209 -2.40 12.35 16.02
C ALA A 209 -2.95 11.96 17.41
N GLU A 210 -2.73 10.72 17.82
CA GLU A 210 -3.04 10.22 19.17
C GLU A 210 -1.83 9.48 19.73
N GLU A 211 -1.47 9.82 20.97
CA GLU A 211 -0.32 9.23 21.67
C GLU A 211 -0.70 7.88 22.30
N ASP A 212 -1.94 7.79 22.81
CA ASP A 212 -2.46 6.58 23.43
C ASP A 212 -3.00 5.60 22.37
N ILE A 213 -2.14 4.64 21.98
CA ILE A 213 -2.48 3.59 21.01
C ILE A 213 -3.66 2.74 21.48
N GLU A 214 -3.75 2.42 22.78
CA GLU A 214 -4.86 1.61 23.30
C GLU A 214 -6.18 2.34 23.10
N LYS A 215 -6.24 3.63 23.49
CA LYS A 215 -7.42 4.48 23.28
C LYS A 215 -7.79 4.57 21.80
N ALA A 216 -6.81 4.71 20.92
CA ALA A 216 -7.03 4.76 19.48
C ALA A 216 -7.63 3.44 18.95
N VAL A 217 -7.06 2.30 19.33
CA VAL A 217 -7.51 0.96 18.92
C VAL A 217 -8.93 0.70 19.42
N ARG A 218 -9.24 1.06 20.67
CA ARG A 218 -10.59 0.89 21.26
C ARG A 218 -11.67 1.66 20.51
N ARG A 219 -11.33 2.76 19.86
CA ARG A 219 -12.26 3.60 19.08
C ARG A 219 -12.41 3.12 17.64
N ALA A 220 -11.34 2.60 17.03
CA ALA A 220 -11.28 2.32 15.60
C ALA A 220 -12.30 1.27 15.11
N ASP A 221 -12.93 1.54 13.97
CA ASP A 221 -13.69 0.54 13.20
C ASP A 221 -12.80 -0.17 12.18
N VAL A 222 -11.84 0.56 11.61
CA VAL A 222 -10.85 0.04 10.67
C VAL A 222 -9.47 0.41 11.20
N ILE A 223 -8.59 -0.58 11.30
CA ILE A 223 -7.22 -0.39 11.73
C ILE A 223 -6.29 -0.83 10.60
N LEU A 224 -5.43 0.07 10.17
CA LEU A 224 -4.37 -0.17 9.20
C LEU A 224 -3.04 -0.12 9.93
N THR A 225 -2.24 -1.19 9.84
CA THR A 225 -0.87 -1.18 10.40
C THR A 225 0.15 -1.13 9.28
N ALA A 226 1.08 -0.18 9.36
CA ALA A 226 2.17 0.02 8.42
C ALA A 226 3.48 0.26 9.20
N THR A 227 3.88 -0.74 9.97
CA THR A 227 5.00 -0.71 10.93
C THR A 227 5.99 -1.84 10.64
N PRO A 228 7.30 -1.61 10.81
CA PRO A 228 8.31 -2.68 10.74
C PRO A 228 8.40 -3.50 12.05
N SER A 229 7.50 -3.28 13.02
CA SER A 229 7.55 -3.94 14.33
C SER A 229 7.57 -5.46 14.21
N LYS A 230 8.48 -6.10 14.95
CA LYS A 230 8.53 -7.56 15.16
C LYS A 230 7.77 -7.99 16.41
N GLU A 231 7.24 -7.03 17.16
CA GLU A 231 6.48 -7.25 18.39
C GLU A 231 5.02 -6.84 18.21
N ALA A 232 4.13 -7.52 18.93
CA ALA A 232 2.70 -7.25 18.90
C ALA A 232 2.39 -5.88 19.52
N MET A 233 1.89 -4.96 18.70
CA MET A 233 1.53 -3.62 19.14
C MET A 233 0.07 -3.49 19.57
N ILE A 234 -0.81 -4.37 19.09
CA ILE A 234 -2.24 -4.34 19.38
C ILE A 234 -2.57 -5.55 20.25
N ARG A 235 -3.21 -5.32 21.40
CA ARG A 235 -3.70 -6.40 22.25
C ARG A 235 -5.16 -6.71 21.94
N LYS A 236 -5.53 -8.00 22.06
CA LYS A 236 -6.88 -8.50 21.74
C LYS A 236 -7.97 -7.76 22.52
N GLU A 237 -7.72 -7.46 23.78
CA GLU A 237 -8.64 -6.77 24.69
C GLU A 237 -8.92 -5.31 24.33
N TRP A 238 -8.13 -4.72 23.44
CA TRP A 238 -8.33 -3.37 22.92
C TRP A 238 -9.29 -3.34 21.73
N VAL A 239 -9.34 -4.44 20.96
CA VAL A 239 -10.08 -4.51 19.70
C VAL A 239 -11.57 -4.71 19.98
N LYS A 240 -12.40 -3.74 19.58
CA LYS A 240 -13.86 -3.83 19.74
C LYS A 240 -14.46 -4.83 18.74
N LYS A 241 -15.62 -5.41 19.10
CA LYS A 241 -16.37 -6.29 18.21
C LYS A 241 -16.72 -5.56 16.91
N GLY A 242 -16.48 -6.21 15.77
CA GLY A 242 -16.79 -5.67 14.45
C GLY A 242 -15.73 -4.73 13.87
N ALA A 243 -14.60 -4.53 14.56
CA ALA A 243 -13.44 -3.85 13.98
C ALA A 243 -12.76 -4.75 12.93
N HIS A 244 -12.29 -4.14 11.85
CA HIS A 244 -11.48 -4.78 10.81
C HIS A 244 -10.01 -4.33 10.93
N LEU A 245 -9.08 -5.28 10.75
CA LEU A 245 -7.65 -5.03 10.77
C LEU A 245 -7.07 -5.41 9.40
N SER A 246 -6.41 -4.46 8.73
CA SER A 246 -5.51 -4.75 7.60
C SER A 246 -4.08 -4.59 8.10
N CYS A 247 -3.37 -5.71 8.23
CA CYS A 247 -2.02 -5.77 8.80
C CYS A 247 -0.96 -6.21 7.80
#